data_AF-A0A0F9ETB5-F1
#
_entry.id   AF-A0A0F9ETB5-F1
#
_cell.length_a   1.000
_cell.length_b   1.000
_cell.length_c   1.000
_cell.angle_alpha   90.00
_cell.angle_beta   90.00
_cell.angle_gamma   90.00
#
_symmetry.space_group_name_H-M   'P 1'
#
loop_
_entity.id
_entity.type
_entity.pdbx_description
1 polymer ?
#
loop_
_entity_poly.entity_id
_entity_poly.type
_entity_poly.pdbx_seq_one_letter_code
_entity_poly.pdbx_strand_id
1 'polypeptide(L)' 'MADNGIKEIATALCKFQGAMESIKKRHIAEGKTFDYKYAELGDILDAARPAMLENGLSLMQNPTQI' A
#
# COMPACT_ATOMS: atom_id res chain seq x y z
N MET A 1 4.21 -4.05 31.22
CA MET A 1 3.23 -3.20 30.52
C MET A 1 3.69 -2.81 29.11
N ALA A 2 4.56 -3.61 28.46
CA ALA A 2 5.12 -3.31 27.13
C ALA A 2 4.56 -4.19 25.99
N ASP A 3 3.91 -5.32 26.30
CA ASP A 3 3.41 -6.28 25.29
C ASP A 3 2.14 -5.82 24.54
N ASN A 4 1.31 -4.97 25.13
CA ASN A 4 0.01 -4.62 24.52
C ASN A 4 0.15 -3.81 23.23
N GLY A 5 1.06 -2.83 23.18
CA GLY A 5 1.22 -1.96 22.00
C GLY A 5 1.73 -2.71 20.77
N ILE A 6 2.70 -3.62 20.95
CA ILE A 6 3.23 -4.43 19.83
C ILE A 6 2.14 -5.37 19.30
N LYS A 7 1.39 -6.01 20.20
CA LYS A 7 0.29 -6.90 19.81
C LYS A 7 -0.82 -6.16 19.06
N GLU A 8 -1.15 -4.94 19.47
CA GLU A 8 -2.13 -4.10 18.79
C GLU A 8 -1.67 -3.71 17.38
N ILE A 9 -0.41 -3.28 17.24
CA ILE A 9 0.18 -2.96 15.93
C ILE A 9 0.22 -4.20 15.02
N ALA A 10 0.66 -5.35 15.53
CA ALA A 10 0.70 -6.58 14.76
C ALA A 10 -0.71 -7.00 14.31
N THR A 11 -1.72 -6.85 15.17
CA THR A 11 -3.11 -7.12 14.83
C THR A 11 -3.62 -6.18 13.73
N ALA A 12 -3.33 -4.89 13.83
CA ALA A 12 -3.69 -3.90 12.82
C ALA A 12 -3.03 -4.20 11.46
N LEU A 13 -1.75 -4.61 11.45
CA LEU A 13 -1.03 -5.00 10.24
C LEU A 13 -1.61 -6.27 9.59
N CYS A 14 -1.93 -7.30 10.37
CA CYS A 14 -2.56 -8.52 9.83
C CYS A 14 -3.93 -8.22 9.21
N LYS A 15 -4.73 -7.35 9.84
CA LYS A 15 -6.02 -6.92 9.29
C LYS A 15 -5.87 -6.11 8.02
N PHE A 16 -4.92 -5.17 8.00
CA PHE A 16 -4.56 -4.42 6.79
C PHE A 16 -4.18 -5.36 5.64
N GLN A 17 -3.32 -6.36 5.89
CA GLN A 17 -2.90 -7.31 4.88
C GLN A 17 -4.09 -8.10 4.29
N GLY A 18 -5.06 -8.50 5.12
CA GLY A 18 -6.26 -9.21 4.67
C GLY A 18 -7.27 -8.31 3.93
N ALA A 19 -7.31 -7.02 4.24
CA ALA A 19 -8.20 -6.03 3.63
C ALA A 19 -7.61 -5.35 2.39
N MET A 20 -6.32 -5.57 2.10
CA MET A 20 -5.63 -4.96 0.97
C MET A 20 -6.23 -5.42 -0.36
N GLU A 21 -6.73 -4.48 -1.14
CA GLU A 21 -7.24 -4.77 -2.48
C GLU A 21 -6.11 -5.01 -3.49
N SER A 22 -6.44 -5.71 -4.59
CA SER A 22 -5.53 -5.89 -5.71
C SER A 22 -5.25 -4.55 -6.40
N ILE A 23 -3.97 -4.24 -6.61
CA ILE A 23 -3.55 -2.98 -7.22
C ILE A 23 -3.97 -2.98 -8.70
N LYS A 24 -4.77 -1.98 -9.09
CA LYS A 24 -5.22 -1.81 -10.46
C LYS A 24 -4.09 -1.21 -11.30
N LYS A 25 -3.66 -1.91 -12.35
CA LYS A 25 -2.69 -1.41 -13.34
C LYS A 25 -3.38 -0.44 -14.30
N ARG A 26 -3.45 0.84 -13.95
CA ARG A 26 -4.19 1.87 -14.69
C ARG A 26 -3.40 2.47 -15.86
N HIS A 27 -2.09 2.24 -15.90
CA HIS A 27 -1.20 2.85 -16.86
C HIS A 27 -0.80 1.85 -17.94
N ILE A 28 -0.66 2.34 -19.17
CA ILE A 28 -0.17 1.57 -20.32
C ILE A 28 1.10 2.25 -20.78
N ALA A 29 2.20 1.51 -20.80
CA ALA A 29 3.44 1.97 -21.44
C ALA A 29 3.40 1.48 -22.88
N GLU A 30 3.32 2.42 -23.81
CA GLU A 30 3.36 2.11 -25.24
C GLU A 30 4.80 1.80 -25.65
N GLY A 31 5.03 0.55 -26.07
CA GLY A 31 6.33 0.06 -26.50
C GLY A 31 6.39 -0.04 -28.02
N LYS A 32 7.61 0.03 -28.59
CA LYS A 32 7.79 -0.13 -30.04
C LYS A 32 7.32 -1.49 -30.59
N THR A 33 7.22 -2.51 -29.72
CA THR A 33 6.88 -3.89 -30.12
C THR A 33 5.71 -4.44 -29.32
N PHE A 34 5.59 -4.09 -28.03
CA PHE A 34 4.48 -4.52 -27.18
C PHE A 34 4.18 -3.47 -26.12
N ASP A 35 2.89 -3.25 -25.87
CA ASP A 35 2.41 -2.41 -24.78
C ASP A 35 2.27 -3.24 -23.50
N TYR A 36 2.58 -2.65 -22.35
CA TYR A 36 2.39 -3.32 -21.07
C TYR A 36 1.68 -2.45 -20.05
N LYS A 37 0.80 -3.10 -19.28
CA LYS A 37 0.07 -2.48 -18.18
C LYS A 37 0.94 -2.45 -16.93
N TYR A 38 1.01 -1.31 -16.27
CA TYR A 38 1.71 -1.15 -15.00
C TYR A 38 0.87 -0.32 -14.02
N ALA A 39 1.27 -0.40 -12.75
CA ALA A 39 0.75 0.44 -11.68
C ALA A 39 1.87 1.39 -11.25
N GLU A 40 1.54 2.65 -11.05
CA GLU A 40 2.45 3.62 -10.48
C GLU A 40 2.42 3.57 -8.96
N LEU A 41 3.37 4.25 -8.31
CA LEU A 41 3.36 4.37 -6.85
C LEU A 41 2.02 4.93 -6.35
N GLY A 42 1.44 5.90 -7.06
CA GLY A 42 0.13 6.46 -6.74
C GLY A 42 -0.98 5.41 -6.66
N ASP A 43 -1.05 4.49 -7.63
CA ASP A 43 -2.05 3.42 -7.64
C ASP A 43 -1.91 2.49 -6.43
N ILE A 44 -0.67 2.22 -6.01
CA ILE A 44 -0.38 1.39 -4.83
C ILE A 44 -0.86 2.11 -3.57
N LEU A 45 -0.57 3.40 -3.44
CA LEU A 45 -0.98 4.19 -2.29
C LEU A 45 -2.49 4.35 -2.21
N ASP A 46 -3.16 4.56 -3.34
CA ASP A 46 -4.62 4.66 -3.42
C ASP A 46 -5.29 3.34 -3.01
N ALA A 47 -4.73 2.20 -3.40
CA ALA A 47 -5.23 0.89 -2.98
C ALA A 47 -4.99 0.62 -1.48
N ALA A 48 -3.85 1.06 -0.94
CA ALA A 48 -3.49 0.80 0.46
C ALA A 48 -4.20 1.72 1.47
N ARG A 49 -4.45 2.98 1.09
CA ARG A 49 -4.88 4.04 2.00
C ARG A 49 -6.19 3.73 2.74
N PRO A 50 -7.26 3.19 2.11
CA PRO A 50 -8.49 2.84 2.82
C PRO A 50 -8.25 1.79 3.92
N ALA A 51 -7.59 0.69 3.56
CA ALA A 51 -7.31 -0.40 4.48
C ALA A 51 -6.37 0.01 5.63
N MET A 52 -5.43 0.92 5.38
CA MET A 52 -4.58 1.49 6.43
C MET A 52 -5.37 2.38 7.40
N LEU A 53 -6.21 3.28 6.87
CA LEU A 53 -7.01 4.22 7.68
C LEU A 53 -7.99 3.47 8.60
N GLU A 54 -8.65 2.44 8.08
CA GLU A 54 -9.58 1.60 8.86
C GLU A 54 -8.89 0.89 10.04
N ASN A 55 -7.59 0.60 9.91
CA ASN A 55 -6.81 -0.06 10.94
C ASN A 55 -5.96 0.91 11.79
N GLY A 56 -6.17 2.22 11.65
CA GLY A 56 -5.44 3.25 12.42
C GLY A 56 -3.95 3.36 12.06
N LEU A 57 -3.57 2.89 10.87
CA LEU A 57 -2.20 2.94 10.37
C LEU A 57 -1.98 4.21 9.54
N SER A 58 -0.90 4.92 9.83
CA SER A 58 -0.48 6.09 9.06
C SER A 58 0.47 5.68 7.94
N LEU A 59 0.29 6.27 6.76
CA LEU A 59 1.21 6.17 5.63
C LEU A 59 2.10 7.42 5.59
N MET A 60 3.42 7.24 5.63
CA MET A 60 4.39 8.32 5.50
C MET A 60 5.35 7.99 4.35
N GLN A 61 5.42 8.87 3.34
CA GLN A 61 6.51 8.79 2.37
C GLN A 61 7.77 9.33 3.03
N ASN A 62 8.78 8.48 3.18
CA ASN A 62 10.09 8.93 3.62
C ASN A 62 10.78 9.64 2.45
N PRO A 63 11.36 10.85 2.64
CA PRO A 63 12.16 11.48 1.59
C PRO A 63 13.27 10.53 1.14
N THR A 64 13.41 10.37 -0.18
CA THR A 64 14.55 9.66 -0.75
C THR A 64 15.79 10.49 -0.45
N GLN A 65 16.77 9.91 0.24
CA GLN A 65 18.08 10.54 0.40
C GLN A 65 18.75 10.53 -0.97
N ILE A 66 18.77 11.69 -1.62
CA ILE A 66 19.48 11.94 -2.89
C ILE A 66 20.94 12.28 -2.55
#